data_AF-A0A838IJP8-F1
#
_entry.id   AF-A0A838IJP8-F1
#
_cell.length_a   1.000
_cell.length_b   1.000
_cell.length_c   1.000
_cell.angle_alpha   90.00
_cell.angle_beta   90.00
_cell.angle_gamma   90.00
#
_symmetry.space_group_name_H-M   'P 1'
#
loop_
_entity.id
_entity.type
_entity.pdbx_description
1 polymer ?
#
loop_
_entity_poly.entity_id
_entity_poly.type
_entity_poly.pdbx_seq_one_letter_code
_entity_poly.pdbx_strand_id
1 'polypeptide(L)'
;MQYSQRFALVLALVGALLLSVSACATKPEAKRPGDPQALQYNLNNFHLDLRWGRWEQAALYVADGYRQSFLGRYEELGDDFKIVDLNIKSITIEVEMAEVDVEQESYKMPSMVVATVRYIEVWKTVGDSWQLFERTERDEYRKAKQEKAKQDAAVKEAAVKEAALQESLEKESADEETTRP
;
A
#
# COMPACT_ATOMS: atom_id res chain seq x y z
N MET A 1 5.95 71.96 -10.22
CA MET A 1 4.83 71.09 -9.78
C MET A 1 4.40 70.10 -10.87
N GLN A 2 5.30 69.22 -11.36
CA GLN A 2 4.98 68.23 -12.41
C GLN A 2 5.22 66.76 -12.00
N TYR A 3 5.84 66.52 -10.84
CA TYR A 3 6.17 65.17 -10.36
C TYR A 3 5.01 64.45 -9.64
N SER A 4 4.01 65.19 -9.14
CA SER A 4 2.88 64.61 -8.38
C SER A 4 1.91 63.82 -9.26
N GLN A 5 1.75 64.19 -10.54
CA GLN A 5 0.80 63.55 -11.46
C GLN A 5 1.27 62.19 -11.99
N ARG A 6 2.60 61.97 -12.07
CA ARG A 6 3.17 60.71 -12.57
C ARG A 6 3.11 59.58 -11.53
N PHE A 7 3.18 59.92 -10.25
CA PHE A 7 3.07 58.94 -9.16
C PHE A 7 1.66 58.38 -9.01
N ALA A 8 0.63 59.20 -9.19
CA ALA A 8 -0.76 58.76 -9.10
C ALA A 8 -1.14 57.74 -10.19
N LEU A 9 -0.58 57.87 -11.40
CA LEU A 9 -0.87 56.99 -12.53
C LEU A 9 -0.22 55.59 -12.38
N VAL A 10 0.98 55.51 -11.80
CA VAL A 10 1.65 54.23 -11.53
C VAL A 10 0.96 53.46 -10.40
N LEU A 11 0.47 54.16 -9.36
CA LEU A 11 -0.25 53.52 -8.26
C LEU A 11 -1.60 52.94 -8.69
N ALA A 12 -2.30 53.60 -9.62
CA ALA A 12 -3.56 53.10 -10.18
C ALA A 12 -3.36 51.82 -11.02
N LEU A 13 -2.23 51.68 -11.70
CA LEU A 13 -1.93 50.52 -12.56
C LEU A 13 -1.50 49.28 -11.75
N VAL A 14 -0.81 49.48 -10.61
CA VAL A 14 -0.49 48.40 -9.66
C VAL A 14 -1.74 47.92 -8.90
N GLY A 15 -2.68 48.83 -8.60
CA GLY A 15 -3.95 48.47 -7.96
C GLY A 15 -4.86 47.58 -8.83
N ALA A 16 -4.88 47.80 -10.15
CA ALA A 16 -5.69 47.01 -11.07
C ALA A 16 -5.16 45.58 -11.31
N LEU A 17 -3.86 45.35 -11.12
CA LEU A 17 -3.24 44.02 -11.31
C LEU A 17 -3.52 43.07 -10.13
N LEU A 18 -3.86 43.60 -8.94
CA LEU A 18 -4.12 42.80 -7.74
C LEU A 18 -5.54 42.22 -7.66
N LEU A 19 -6.47 42.62 -8.53
CA LEU A 19 -7.87 42.19 -8.48
C LEU A 19 -8.23 41.05 -9.45
N SER A 20 -7.28 40.56 -10.25
CA SER A 20 -7.52 39.48 -11.23
C SER A 20 -7.09 38.09 -10.76
N VAL A 21 -6.64 37.95 -9.49
CA VAL A 21 -6.29 36.65 -8.89
C VAL A 21 -7.45 36.08 -8.04
N SER A 22 -8.69 36.20 -8.53
CA SER A 22 -9.77 35.30 -8.09
C SER A 22 -9.61 33.97 -8.85
N ALA A 23 -8.48 33.31 -8.60
CA ALA A 23 -8.18 31.99 -9.10
C ALA A 23 -9.23 31.02 -8.55
N CYS A 24 -9.76 30.20 -9.45
CA CYS A 24 -10.78 29.20 -9.21
C CYS A 24 -10.59 28.51 -7.86
N ALA A 25 -11.58 28.62 -6.97
CA ALA A 25 -11.72 27.76 -5.82
C ALA A 25 -12.06 26.35 -6.34
N THR A 26 -11.02 25.61 -6.74
CA THR A 26 -11.12 24.19 -7.08
C THR A 26 -11.62 23.50 -5.82
N LYS A 27 -12.88 23.10 -5.84
CA LYS A 27 -13.51 22.37 -4.74
C LYS A 27 -12.60 21.16 -4.47
N PRO A 28 -12.03 21.00 -3.26
CA PRO A 28 -11.18 19.86 -2.99
C PRO A 28 -12.01 18.60 -3.22
N GLU A 29 -11.70 17.89 -4.30
CA GLU A 29 -12.31 16.62 -4.60
C GLU A 29 -11.99 15.72 -3.41
N ALA A 30 -13.03 15.20 -2.75
CA ALA A 30 -12.85 14.33 -1.60
C ALA A 30 -11.90 13.21 -2.01
N LYS A 31 -10.72 13.13 -1.38
CA LYS A 31 -9.72 12.10 -1.67
C LYS A 31 -10.42 10.75 -1.59
N ARG A 32 -10.48 10.04 -2.72
CA ARG A 32 -11.01 8.68 -2.72
C ARG A 32 -10.05 7.81 -1.90
N PRO A 33 -10.55 6.99 -0.96
CA PRO A 33 -9.74 5.91 -0.43
C PRO A 33 -9.21 5.11 -1.61
N GLY A 34 -7.91 4.81 -1.57
CA GLY A 34 -7.24 4.11 -2.65
C GLY A 34 -6.63 4.99 -3.74
N ASP A 35 -6.45 6.31 -3.53
CA ASP A 35 -5.82 7.19 -4.53
C ASP A 35 -4.40 6.67 -4.94
N PRO A 36 -4.21 6.27 -6.21
CA PRO A 36 -2.93 5.76 -6.70
C PRO A 36 -1.79 6.78 -6.60
N GLN A 37 -2.09 8.09 -6.68
CA GLN A 37 -1.05 9.11 -6.57
C GLN A 37 -0.51 9.21 -5.14
N ALA A 38 -1.39 9.12 -4.15
CA ALA A 38 -1.00 9.06 -2.74
C ALA A 38 -0.16 7.81 -2.45
N LEU A 39 -0.50 6.66 -3.03
CA LEU A 39 0.30 5.43 -2.91
C LEU A 39 1.70 5.63 -3.49
N GLN A 40 1.80 6.16 -4.72
CA GLN A 40 3.08 6.39 -5.38
C GLN A 40 3.98 7.35 -4.58
N TYR A 41 3.40 8.40 -3.99
CA TYR A 41 4.12 9.33 -3.13
C TYR A 41 4.70 8.62 -1.90
N ASN A 42 3.90 7.81 -1.20
CA ASN A 42 4.35 7.06 -0.02
C ASN A 42 5.42 6.02 -0.38
N LEU A 43 5.24 5.28 -1.47
CA LEU A 43 6.22 4.31 -1.98
C LEU A 43 7.57 4.98 -2.25
N ASN A 44 7.57 6.09 -3.00
CA ASN A 44 8.81 6.78 -3.37
C ASN A 44 9.58 7.26 -2.15
N ASN A 45 8.90 7.86 -1.16
CA ASN A 45 9.58 8.35 0.04
C ASN A 45 10.05 7.19 0.93
N PHE A 46 9.24 6.16 1.10
CA PHE A 46 9.63 4.96 1.84
C PHE A 46 10.88 4.30 1.23
N HIS A 47 10.90 4.07 -0.08
CA HIS A 47 12.05 3.47 -0.77
C HIS A 47 13.28 4.39 -0.76
N LEU A 48 13.08 5.71 -0.81
CA LEU A 48 14.17 6.68 -0.66
C LEU A 48 14.80 6.61 0.74
N ASP A 49 13.98 6.57 1.79
CA ASP A 49 14.45 6.44 3.17
C ASP A 49 15.16 5.10 3.39
N LEU A 50 14.65 4.00 2.84
CA LEU A 50 15.33 2.70 2.87
C LEU A 50 16.71 2.75 2.23
N ARG A 51 16.82 3.31 1.02
CA ARG A 51 18.09 3.40 0.28
C ARG A 51 19.16 4.18 1.04
N TRP A 52 18.73 5.19 1.79
CA TRP A 52 19.63 6.03 2.58
C TRP A 52 19.86 5.55 4.01
N GLY A 53 19.38 4.35 4.35
CA GLY A 53 19.54 3.80 5.70
C GLY A 53 18.80 4.57 6.79
N ARG A 54 17.80 5.35 6.41
CA ARG A 54 16.97 6.15 7.33
C ARG A 54 15.81 5.32 7.84
N TRP A 55 16.12 4.27 8.59
CA TRP A 55 15.16 3.25 9.00
C TRP A 55 14.01 3.83 9.84
N GLU A 56 14.29 4.78 10.74
CA GLU A 56 13.27 5.45 11.53
C GLU A 56 12.29 6.27 10.69
N GLN A 57 12.78 6.96 9.65
CA GLN A 57 11.94 7.73 8.74
C GLN A 57 11.12 6.80 7.84
N ALA A 58 11.73 5.72 7.34
CA ALA A 58 11.01 4.67 6.61
C ALA A 58 9.89 4.04 7.46
N ALA A 59 10.11 3.84 8.76
CA ALA A 59 9.12 3.28 9.68
C ALA A 59 7.85 4.15 9.83
N LEU A 60 7.89 5.44 9.47
CA LEU A 60 6.69 6.29 9.46
C LEU A 60 5.65 5.84 8.43
N TYR A 61 6.10 5.17 7.36
CA TYR A 61 5.22 4.59 6.33
C TYR A 61 4.75 3.18 6.70
N VAL A 62 5.28 2.59 7.77
CA VAL A 62 4.89 1.27 8.26
C VAL A 62 3.72 1.42 9.24
N ALA A 63 2.74 0.52 9.15
CA ALA A 63 1.61 0.51 10.06
C ALA A 63 2.08 0.30 11.52
N ASP A 64 1.44 1.02 12.45
CA ASP A 64 1.90 1.16 13.85
C ASP A 64 2.25 -0.18 14.52
N GLY A 65 1.40 -1.21 14.32
CA GLY A 65 1.61 -2.55 14.90
C GLY A 65 2.83 -3.31 14.37
N TYR A 66 3.42 -2.88 13.24
CA TYR A 66 4.56 -3.54 12.58
C TYR A 66 5.84 -2.70 12.63
N ARG A 67 5.81 -1.47 13.18
CA ARG A 67 6.97 -0.57 13.19
C ARG A 67 8.16 -1.15 13.97
N GLN A 68 7.92 -1.72 15.14
CA GLN A 68 9.00 -2.25 15.99
C GLN A 68 9.68 -3.47 15.37
N SER A 69 8.91 -4.40 14.81
CA SER A 69 9.47 -5.56 14.09
C SER A 69 10.21 -5.13 12.82
N PHE A 70 9.72 -4.11 12.12
CA PHE A 70 10.43 -3.51 11.00
C PHE A 70 11.81 -2.96 11.42
N LEU A 71 11.86 -2.13 12.47
CA LEU A 71 13.12 -1.53 12.95
C LEU A 71 14.10 -2.60 13.45
N GLY A 72 13.62 -3.56 14.25
CA GLY A 72 14.45 -4.64 14.77
C GLY A 72 15.14 -5.45 13.66
N ARG A 73 14.44 -5.75 12.56
CA ARG A 73 15.06 -6.45 11.40
C ARG A 73 16.25 -5.68 10.81
N TYR A 74 16.15 -4.36 10.67
CA TYR A 74 17.24 -3.56 10.10
C TYR A 74 18.36 -3.28 11.10
N GLU A 75 18.04 -3.21 12.39
CA GLU A 75 19.04 -3.17 13.47
C GLU A 75 19.88 -4.46 13.50
N GLU A 76 19.24 -5.62 13.41
CA GLU A 76 19.91 -6.93 13.32
C GLU A 76 20.82 -7.06 12.09
N LEU A 77 20.46 -6.43 10.97
CA LEU A 77 21.28 -6.42 9.77
C LEU A 77 22.59 -5.63 9.96
N GLY A 78 22.60 -4.63 10.84
CA GLY A 78 23.76 -3.80 11.17
C GLY A 78 24.02 -2.66 10.17
N ASP A 79 24.90 -1.74 10.58
CA ASP A 79 25.28 -0.56 9.77
C ASP A 79 26.07 -0.92 8.51
N ASP A 80 26.57 -2.15 8.42
CA ASP A 80 27.31 -2.70 7.29
C ASP A 80 26.42 -3.15 6.14
N PHE A 81 25.11 -3.31 6.37
CA PHE A 81 24.12 -3.57 5.34
C PHE A 81 23.78 -2.30 4.55
N LYS A 82 23.75 -2.41 3.21
CA LYS A 82 23.46 -1.29 2.30
C LYS A 82 22.47 -1.73 1.23
N ILE A 83 21.43 -0.93 1.04
CA ILE A 83 20.50 -1.06 -0.09
C ILE A 83 20.99 -0.16 -1.22
N VAL A 84 21.24 -0.73 -2.38
CA VAL A 84 21.73 -0.05 -3.58
C VAL A 84 20.58 0.55 -4.37
N ASP A 85 19.58 -0.27 -4.68
CA ASP A 85 18.43 0.12 -5.47
C ASP A 85 17.17 -0.62 -5.03
N LEU A 86 16.03 0.01 -5.25
CA LEU A 86 14.71 -0.59 -5.14
C LEU A 86 13.93 -0.26 -6.41
N ASN A 87 13.49 -1.28 -7.13
CA ASN A 87 12.83 -1.14 -8.41
C ASN A 87 11.44 -1.79 -8.35
N ILE A 88 10.40 -0.97 -8.54
CA ILE A 88 9.01 -1.43 -8.57
C ILE A 88 8.76 -2.12 -9.92
N LYS A 89 8.44 -3.41 -9.88
CA LYS A 89 8.17 -4.23 -11.07
C LYS A 89 6.70 -4.25 -11.45
N SER A 90 5.79 -4.20 -10.48
CA SER A 90 4.35 -4.09 -10.70
C SER A 90 3.63 -3.56 -9.47
N ILE A 91 2.51 -2.89 -9.69
CA ILE A 91 1.58 -2.42 -8.65
C ILE A 91 0.19 -2.95 -9.01
N THR A 92 -0.44 -3.67 -8.09
CA THR A 92 -1.84 -4.10 -8.19
C THR A 92 -2.62 -3.40 -7.10
N ILE A 93 -3.51 -2.49 -7.46
CA ILE A 93 -4.31 -1.70 -6.52
C ILE A 93 -5.73 -2.26 -6.47
N GLU A 94 -6.20 -2.51 -5.25
CA GLU A 94 -7.58 -2.76 -4.88
C GLU A 94 -8.11 -1.55 -4.07
N VAL A 95 -9.36 -1.61 -3.59
CA VAL A 95 -10.02 -0.44 -2.98
C VAL A 95 -9.25 0.15 -1.79
N GLU A 96 -8.79 -0.70 -0.88
CA GLU A 96 -8.11 -0.29 0.37
C GLU A 96 -6.77 -1.01 0.57
N MET A 97 -6.31 -1.71 -0.46
CA MET A 97 -5.10 -2.54 -0.44
C MET A 97 -4.33 -2.38 -1.74
N ALA A 98 -3.02 -2.46 -1.70
CA ALA A 98 -2.19 -2.61 -2.88
C ALA A 98 -1.10 -3.66 -2.65
N GLU A 99 -0.88 -4.51 -3.64
CA GLU A 99 0.26 -5.42 -3.71
C GLU A 99 1.33 -4.80 -4.63
N VAL A 100 2.55 -4.63 -4.13
CA VAL A 100 3.67 -4.03 -4.87
C VAL A 100 4.81 -5.04 -4.97
N ASP A 101 5.20 -5.41 -6.19
CA ASP A 101 6.37 -6.26 -6.44
C ASP A 101 7.61 -5.38 -6.55
N VAL A 102 8.56 -5.56 -5.64
CA VAL A 102 9.77 -4.74 -5.53
C VAL A 102 10.99 -5.65 -5.67
N GLU A 103 11.89 -5.30 -6.57
CA GLU A 103 13.23 -5.88 -6.64
C GLU A 103 14.19 -4.99 -5.87
N GLN A 104 14.88 -5.56 -4.88
CA GLN A 104 15.87 -4.88 -4.06
C GLN A 104 17.27 -5.43 -4.37
N GLU A 105 18.19 -4.52 -4.61
CA GLU A 105 19.62 -4.80 -4.69
C GLU A 105 20.30 -4.34 -3.40
N SER A 106 21.12 -5.20 -2.79
CA SER A 106 21.79 -4.89 -1.53
C SER A 106 23.13 -5.63 -1.40
N TYR A 107 24.00 -5.15 -0.52
CA TYR A 107 25.25 -5.82 -0.16
C TYR A 107 25.54 -5.62 1.34
N LYS A 108 26.49 -6.39 1.88
CA LYS A 108 26.91 -6.32 3.28
C LYS A 108 28.43 -6.27 3.39
N MET A 109 28.96 -5.19 3.98
CA MET A 109 30.41 -5.00 4.11
C MET A 109 31.04 -6.10 4.99
N PRO A 110 32.32 -6.46 4.74
CA PRO A 110 33.22 -5.93 3.72
C PRO A 110 32.98 -6.50 2.31
N SER A 111 32.02 -7.40 2.13
CA SER A 111 31.67 -7.94 0.82
C SER A 111 30.91 -6.91 -0.02
N MET A 112 31.42 -6.59 -1.21
CA MET A 112 30.76 -5.71 -2.17
C MET A 112 29.95 -6.50 -3.21
N VAL A 113 29.68 -7.79 -2.95
CA VAL A 113 28.85 -8.61 -3.84
C VAL A 113 27.40 -8.19 -3.66
N VAL A 114 26.81 -7.68 -4.75
CA VAL A 114 25.39 -7.28 -4.78
C VAL A 114 24.52 -8.53 -4.90
N ALA A 115 23.60 -8.67 -3.96
CA ALA A 115 22.52 -9.65 -3.98
C ALA A 115 21.22 -8.96 -4.40
N THR A 116 20.46 -9.64 -5.27
CA THR A 116 19.14 -9.20 -5.73
C THR A 116 18.07 -10.09 -5.13
N VAL A 117 17.12 -9.49 -4.41
CA VAL A 117 15.99 -10.19 -3.77
C VAL A 117 14.69 -9.52 -4.22
N ARG A 118 13.63 -10.30 -4.45
CA ARG A 118 12.30 -9.75 -4.78
C ARG A 118 11.36 -9.90 -3.61
N TYR A 119 10.67 -8.81 -3.28
CA TYR A 119 9.68 -8.70 -2.22
C TYR A 119 8.29 -8.42 -2.80
N ILE A 120 7.27 -8.91 -2.11
CA ILE A 120 5.91 -8.41 -2.22
C ILE A 120 5.64 -7.54 -1.00
N GLU A 121 5.30 -6.28 -1.23
CA GLU A 121 4.85 -5.33 -0.22
C GLU A 121 3.33 -5.20 -0.28
N VAL A 122 2.67 -5.40 0.86
CA VAL A 122 1.22 -5.21 1.00
C VAL A 122 0.99 -3.89 1.73
N TRP A 123 0.40 -2.94 1.00
CA TRP A 123 0.03 -1.62 1.48
C TRP A 123 -1.46 -1.58 1.74
N LYS A 124 -1.90 -0.86 2.78
CA LYS A 124 -3.33 -0.62 3.06
C LYS A 124 -3.60 0.83 3.40
N THR A 125 -4.80 1.30 3.09
CA THR A 125 -5.24 2.63 3.51
C THR A 125 -5.68 2.61 4.96
N VAL A 126 -5.05 3.44 5.81
CA VAL A 126 -5.43 3.66 7.20
C VAL A 126 -5.78 5.13 7.36
N GLY A 127 -7.08 5.42 7.46
CA GLY A 127 -7.59 6.79 7.31
C GLY A 127 -7.28 7.31 5.90
N ASP A 128 -6.57 8.44 5.82
CA ASP A 128 -6.24 9.10 4.54
C ASP A 128 -4.82 8.78 4.02
N SER A 129 -4.13 7.80 4.61
CA SER A 129 -2.73 7.48 4.26
C SER A 129 -2.53 6.00 3.94
N TRP A 130 -1.67 5.72 2.97
CA TRP A 130 -1.19 4.38 2.68
C TRP A 130 -0.08 3.98 3.64
N GLN A 131 -0.22 2.81 4.27
CA GLN A 131 0.78 2.26 5.18
C GLN A 131 1.18 0.85 4.76
N LEU A 132 2.47 0.52 4.92
CA LEU A 132 3.00 -0.82 4.70
C LEU A 132 2.58 -1.72 5.87
N PHE A 133 1.87 -2.80 5.57
CA PHE A 133 1.46 -3.81 6.54
C PHE A 133 2.39 -5.01 6.53
N GLU A 134 2.81 -5.43 5.35
CA GLU A 134 3.57 -6.65 5.18
C GLU A 134 4.61 -6.47 4.09
N ARG A 135 5.81 -7.02 4.31
CA ARG A 135 6.84 -7.14 3.30
C ARG A 135 7.49 -8.50 3.44
N THR A 136 7.29 -9.33 2.42
CA THR A 136 7.64 -10.75 2.43
C THR A 136 8.38 -11.08 1.13
N GLU A 137 9.35 -11.99 1.17
CA GLU A 137 10.01 -12.42 -0.06
C GLU A 137 9.00 -13.04 -1.02
N ARG A 138 9.16 -12.77 -2.32
CA ARG A 138 8.14 -13.10 -3.34
C ARG A 138 7.83 -14.59 -3.37
N ASP A 139 8.83 -15.44 -3.22
CA ASP A 139 8.65 -16.88 -3.31
C ASP A 139 7.95 -17.44 -2.05
N GLU A 140 8.21 -16.86 -0.87
CA GLU A 140 7.47 -17.16 0.37
C GLU A 140 6.01 -16.69 0.27
N TYR A 141 5.80 -15.46 -0.19
CA TYR A 141 4.47 -14.90 -0.42
C TYR A 141 3.63 -15.77 -1.37
N ARG A 142 4.23 -16.25 -2.47
CA ARG A 142 3.56 -17.15 -3.43
C ARG A 142 3.18 -18.49 -2.79
N LYS A 143 4.06 -19.08 -1.99
CA LYS A 143 3.75 -20.33 -1.26
C LYS A 143 2.60 -20.11 -0.29
N ALA A 144 2.64 -19.06 0.53
CA ALA A 144 1.58 -18.72 1.48
C ALA A 144 0.24 -18.48 0.77
N LYS A 145 0.23 -17.74 -0.35
CA LYS A 145 -0.97 -17.48 -1.15
C LYS A 145 -1.56 -18.77 -1.73
N GLN A 146 -0.72 -19.68 -2.22
CA GLN A 146 -1.14 -20.99 -2.73
C GLN A 146 -1.71 -21.90 -1.63
N GLU A 147 -1.06 -21.94 -0.46
CA GLU A 147 -1.52 -22.73 0.67
C GLU A 147 -2.87 -22.23 1.19
N LYS A 148 -3.02 -20.92 1.34
CA LYS A 148 -4.30 -20.29 1.71
C LYS A 148 -5.39 -20.62 0.69
N ALA A 149 -5.11 -20.49 -0.61
CA ALA A 149 -6.07 -20.81 -1.66
C ALA A 149 -6.51 -22.30 -1.62
N LYS A 150 -5.58 -23.23 -1.33
CA LYS A 150 -5.90 -24.65 -1.16
C LYS A 150 -6.78 -24.89 0.06
N GLN A 151 -6.49 -24.24 1.18
CA GLN A 151 -7.30 -24.34 2.40
C GLN A 151 -8.71 -23.79 2.16
N ASP A 152 -8.84 -22.61 1.56
CA ASP A 152 -10.13 -22.00 1.25
C ASP A 152 -10.96 -22.87 0.29
N ALA A 153 -10.32 -23.50 -0.69
CA ALA A 153 -10.98 -24.44 -1.60
C ALA A 153 -11.46 -25.71 -0.88
N ALA A 154 -10.64 -26.28 0.00
CA ALA A 154 -11.00 -27.46 0.78
C ALA A 154 -12.16 -27.18 1.75
N VAL A 155 -12.18 -26.02 2.39
CA VAL A 155 -13.29 -25.57 3.27
C VAL A 155 -14.58 -25.42 2.47
N LYS A 156 -14.52 -24.81 1.29
CA LYS A 156 -15.69 -24.69 0.40
C LYS A 156 -16.20 -26.04 -0.07
N GLU A 157 -15.32 -26.96 -0.46
CA GLU A 157 -15.70 -28.31 -0.88
C GLU A 157 -16.36 -29.09 0.26
N ALA A 158 -15.83 -28.99 1.49
CA ALA A 158 -16.43 -29.60 2.67
C ALA A 158 -17.82 -29.06 2.96
N ALA A 159 -18.01 -27.73 2.91
CA ALA A 159 -19.31 -27.09 3.12
C ALA A 159 -20.35 -27.52 2.07
N VAL A 160 -19.94 -27.67 0.81
CA VAL A 160 -20.84 -28.15 -0.27
C VAL A 160 -21.24 -29.62 -0.04
N LYS A 161 -20.30 -30.48 0.37
CA LYS A 161 -20.61 -31.89 0.68
C LYS A 161 -21.53 -32.03 1.88
N GLU A 162 -21.33 -31.23 2.92
CA GLU A 162 -22.18 -31.21 4.11
C GLU A 162 -23.61 -30.74 3.76
N ALA A 163 -23.75 -29.68 2.97
CA ALA A 163 -25.05 -29.21 2.50
C ALA A 163 -25.77 -30.25 1.64
N ALA A 164 -25.07 -30.94 0.74
CA ALA A 164 -25.64 -32.02 -0.08
C ALA A 164 -26.09 -33.22 0.77
N LEU A 165 -25.34 -33.57 1.81
CA LEU A 165 -25.71 -34.64 2.74
C LEU A 165 -26.95 -34.26 3.55
N GLN A 166 -27.03 -33.04 4.07
CA GLN A 166 -28.22 -32.54 4.77
C GLN A 166 -29.45 -32.58 3.87
N GLU A 167 -29.36 -32.10 2.63
CA GLU A 167 -30.47 -32.16 1.66
C GLU A 167 -30.91 -33.62 1.38
N SER A 168 -29.97 -34.56 1.31
CA SER A 168 -30.31 -35.98 1.11
C SER A 168 -31.06 -36.59 2.31
N LEU A 169 -30.66 -36.23 3.53
CA LEU A 169 -31.31 -36.69 4.76
C LEU A 169 -32.71 -36.08 4.93
N GLU A 170 -32.89 -34.82 4.57
CA GLU A 170 -34.21 -34.17 4.58
C GLU A 170 -35.19 -34.86 3.62
N LYS A 171 -34.75 -35.21 2.41
CA LYS A 171 -35.57 -35.94 1.44
C LYS A 171 -35.95 -37.34 1.93
N GLU A 172 -35.00 -38.07 2.53
CA GLU A 172 -35.28 -39.41 3.07
C GLU A 172 -36.28 -39.36 4.23
N SER A 173 -36.20 -38.35 5.10
CA SER A 173 -37.16 -38.18 6.21
C SER A 173 -38.58 -37.80 5.76
N ALA A 174 -38.73 -37.08 4.64
CA ALA A 174 -40.04 -36.69 4.10
C ALA A 174 -40.80 -37.89 3.48
N ASP A 175 -40.10 -38.84 2.87
CA ASP A 175 -40.73 -40.01 2.25
C ASP A 175 -41.27 -41.00 3.30
N GLU A 176 -40.67 -41.04 4.49
CA GLU A 176 -41.07 -41.95 5.58
C GLU A 176 -42.35 -41.49 6.31
N GLU A 177 -42.62 -40.18 6.39
CA GLU A 177 -43.81 -39.63 7.06
C GLU A 177 -45.10 -39.80 6.23
N THR A 178 -44.99 -39.92 4.91
CA THR A 178 -46.15 -40.05 3.99
C THR A 178 -46.74 -41.47 3.94
N THR A 179 -46.07 -42.45 4.57
CA THR A 179 -46.44 -43.89 4.49
C THR A 179 -47.05 -44.43 5.80
N ARG A 180 -47.31 -43.58 6.81
CA ARG A 180 -48.04 -43.99 8.02
C ARG A 180 -49.57 -43.83 7.83
N PRO A 181 -50.34 -44.93 7.78
CA PRO A 181 -51.80 -44.91 7.69
C PRO A 181 -52.49 -44.48 9.00
#